data_AF-A0A091AF91-F1
#
_entry.id   AF-A0A091AF91-F1
#
_cell.length_a   1.000
_cell.length_b   1.000
_cell.length_c   1.000
_cell.angle_alpha   90.00
_cell.angle_beta   90.00
_cell.angle_gamma   90.00
#
_symmetry.space_group_name_H-M   'P 1'
#
loop_
_entity.id
_entity.type
_entity.pdbx_description
1 polymer ?
#
loop_
_entity_poly.entity_id
_entity_poly.type
_entity_poly.pdbx_seq_one_letter_code
_entity_poly.pdbx_strand_id
1 'polypeptide(L)' 'MIMKKEYDFSKGVRGKFYKPDIQLNIPVYLEPKLKEYFPDSNSVNEALRCLLPLMDKRKSKERLKHN' A
#
# COMPACT_ATOMS: atom_id res chain seq x y z
N MET A 1 -12.32 -23.96 -8.44
CA MET A 1 -11.47 -24.69 -9.41
C MET A 1 -10.47 -25.52 -8.62
N ILE A 2 -10.32 -26.82 -8.92
CA ILE A 2 -9.35 -27.71 -8.24
C ILE A 2 -8.29 -28.11 -9.28
N MET A 3 -7.00 -27.97 -8.94
CA MET A 3 -5.90 -28.44 -9.80
C MET A 3 -5.99 -29.95 -10.00
N LYS A 4 -5.75 -30.43 -11.22
CA LYS A 4 -5.72 -31.86 -11.54
C LYS A 4 -4.44 -32.51 -10.97
N LYS A 5 -4.52 -33.80 -10.62
CA LYS A 5 -3.40 -34.60 -10.06
C LYS A 5 -2.15 -34.68 -10.95
N GLU A 6 -2.29 -34.37 -12.24
CA GLU A 6 -1.30 -34.71 -13.28
C GLU A 6 -0.52 -33.50 -13.78
N TYR A 7 -0.54 -32.37 -13.07
CA TYR A 7 0.27 -31.23 -13.44
C TYR A 7 1.71 -31.37 -12.93
N ASP A 8 2.63 -31.62 -13.86
CA ASP A 8 4.07 -31.55 -13.61
C ASP A 8 4.60 -30.13 -13.88
N PHE A 9 4.91 -29.42 -12.79
CA PHE A 9 5.51 -28.07 -12.82
C PHE A 9 7.03 -28.08 -12.65
N SER A 10 7.70 -29.24 -12.75
CA SER A 10 9.15 -29.38 -12.55
C SER A 10 10.00 -28.49 -13.48
N LYS A 11 9.45 -28.08 -14.63
CA LYS A 11 10.07 -27.17 -15.60
C LYS A 11 9.50 -25.75 -15.59
N GLY A 12 8.71 -25.41 -14.57
CA GLY A 12 8.09 -24.10 -14.43
C GLY A 12 9.14 -23.01 -14.25
N VAL A 13 9.27 -22.11 -15.22
CA VAL A 13 10.11 -20.91 -15.11
C VAL A 13 9.25 -19.72 -14.70
N ARG A 14 9.81 -18.84 -13.86
CA ARG A 14 9.13 -17.60 -13.44
C ARG A 14 8.81 -16.78 -14.69
N GLY A 15 7.51 -16.52 -14.92
CA GLY A 15 6.96 -16.16 -16.23
C GLY A 15 7.33 -14.76 -16.76
N LYS A 16 6.80 -14.43 -17.95
CA LYS A 16 7.05 -13.20 -18.74
C LYS A 16 6.95 -11.87 -17.97
N PHE A 17 6.23 -11.84 -16.85
CA PHE A 17 6.01 -10.63 -16.04
C PHE A 17 6.81 -10.62 -14.73
N TYR A 18 7.55 -11.69 -14.43
CA TYR A 18 8.43 -11.73 -13.27
C TYR A 18 9.64 -10.82 -13.51
N LYS A 19 9.86 -9.91 -12.57
CA LYS A 19 11.03 -9.04 -12.52
C LYS A 19 11.56 -9.10 -11.09
N PRO A 20 12.81 -9.54 -10.86
CA PRO A 20 13.35 -9.72 -9.51
C PRO A 20 13.39 -8.42 -8.71
N ASP A 21 13.65 -7.29 -9.38
CA ASP A 21 13.81 -5.98 -8.74
C ASP A 21 12.58 -5.08 -8.90
N ILE A 22 11.39 -5.67 -9.06
CA ILE A 22 10.17 -4.86 -9.23
C ILE A 22 9.74 -4.24 -7.91
N GLN A 23 9.71 -2.92 -7.86
CA GLN A 23 9.07 -2.19 -6.78
C GLN A 23 7.58 -2.07 -7.07
N LEU A 24 6.77 -2.80 -6.29
CA LEU A 24 5.32 -2.78 -6.43
C LEU A 24 4.73 -1.68 -5.53
N ASN A 25 4.20 -0.64 -6.17
CA ASN A 25 3.39 0.37 -5.52
C ASN A 25 1.92 -0.08 -5.60
N ILE A 26 1.50 -0.89 -4.63
CA ILE A 26 0.14 -1.44 -4.59
C ILE A 26 -0.84 -0.28 -4.34
N PRO A 27 -1.88 -0.11 -5.19
CA PRO A 27 -2.87 0.94 -4.98
C PRO A 27 -3.66 0.69 -3.69
N VAL A 28 -3.86 1.76 -2.92
CA VAL A 28 -4.74 1.75 -1.74
C VAL A 28 -6.12 2.22 -2.20
N TYR A 29 -7.14 1.38 -1.99
CA TYR A 29 -8.51 1.72 -2.35
C TYR A 29 -9.15 2.59 -1.27
N LEU A 30 -9.79 3.67 -1.70
CA LEU A 30 -10.62 4.50 -0.83
C LEU A 30 -12.03 3.93 -0.72
N GLU A 31 -12.67 4.19 0.42
CA GLU A 31 -14.09 3.91 0.61
C GLU A 31 -14.93 4.72 -0.40
N PRO A 32 -16.00 4.17 -1.00
CA PRO A 32 -16.72 4.84 -2.09
C PRO A 32 -17.19 6.25 -1.75
N LYS A 33 -17.64 6.50 -0.51
CA LYS A 33 -18.08 7.83 -0.07
C LYS A 33 -16.95 8.86 -0.04
N LEU A 34 -15.72 8.44 0.22
CA LEU A 34 -14.56 9.33 0.21
C LEU A 34 -14.23 9.85 -1.18
N LYS A 35 -14.66 9.16 -2.24
CA LYS A 35 -14.43 9.57 -3.62
C LYS A 35 -15.14 10.88 -3.99
N GLU A 36 -16.22 11.21 -3.29
CA GLU A 36 -16.92 12.51 -3.44
C GLU A 36 -16.03 13.68 -2.97
N TYR A 37 -15.15 13.43 -2.00
CA TYR A 37 -14.25 14.44 -1.42
C TYR A 37 -12.84 14.39 -2.01
N PHE A 38 -12.42 13.21 -2.45
CA PHE A 38 -11.08 12.94 -2.98
C PHE A 38 -11.19 12.31 -4.39
N PRO A 39 -11.23 13.14 -5.45
CA PRO A 39 -11.41 12.63 -6.81
C PRO A 39 -10.20 11.84 -7.32
N ASP A 40 -9.00 12.11 -6.78
CA ASP A 40 -7.75 11.49 -7.19
C ASP A 40 -6.76 11.28 -6.03
N SER A 41 -5.67 10.57 -6.29
CA SER A 41 -4.61 10.32 -5.30
C SER A 41 -3.85 11.58 -4.89
N ASN A 42 -3.80 12.61 -5.74
CA ASN A 42 -3.11 13.85 -5.42
C ASN A 42 -3.83 14.59 -4.28
N SER A 43 -5.16 14.70 -4.37
CA SER A 43 -5.99 15.34 -3.33
C SER A 43 -5.85 14.66 -1.96
N VAL A 44 -5.78 13.31 -1.93
CA VAL A 44 -5.52 12.54 -0.70
C VAL A 44 -4.12 12.84 -0.17
N ASN A 45 -3.11 12.79 -1.02
CA ASN A 45 -1.73 12.98 -0.62
C ASN A 45 -1.50 14.38 -0.03
N GLU A 46 -2.09 15.43 -0.62
CA GLU A 46 -2.02 16.79 -0.07
C GLU A 46 -2.70 16.88 1.31
N ALA A 47 -3.89 16.31 1.47
CA ALA A 47 -4.57 16.29 2.76
C ALA A 47 -3.74 15.57 3.85
N LEU A 48 -3.13 14.43 3.52
CA LEU A 48 -2.28 13.69 4.44
C LEU A 48 -0.99 14.46 4.77
N ARG A 49 -0.37 15.13 3.79
CA ARG A 49 0.82 15.99 4.01
C ARG A 49 0.53 17.12 4.98
N CYS A 50 -0.62 17.78 4.86
CA CYS A 50 -1.06 18.80 5.81
C CYS A 50 -1.23 18.25 7.24
N LEU A 51 -1.54 16.97 7.39
CA LEU A 51 -1.70 16.33 8.70
C LEU A 51 -0.36 15.91 9.34
N LEU A 52 0.68 15.66 8.55
CA LEU A 52 2.00 15.20 9.05
C LEU A 52 2.58 16.07 10.18
N PRO A 53 2.62 17.42 10.08
CA PRO A 53 3.16 18.27 11.14
C PRO A 53 2.38 18.18 12.46
N LEU A 54 1.08 17.89 12.39
CA LEU A 54 0.23 17.74 13.58
C LEU A 54 0.45 16.39 14.27
N MET A 55 0.86 15.37 13.51
CA MET A 55 1.20 14.05 14.04
C MET A 55 2.61 14.04 14.65
N ASP A 56 3.55 14.78 14.08
CA ASP A 56 4.94 14.79 14.55
C ASP A 56 5.08 15.37 15.97
N LYS A 57 4.26 16.38 16.31
CA LYS A 57 4.15 16.94 17.67
C LYS A 57 3.61 15.95 18.71
N ARG A 58 2.97 14.85 18.30
CA ARG A 58 2.47 13.81 19.22
C ARG A 58 3.55 12.81 19.59
N LYS A 59 4.41 12.43 18.63
CA LYS A 59 5.53 11.50 18.87
C LYS A 59 6.55 12.05 19.88
N SER A 60 6.79 13.35 19.90
CA SER A 60 7.67 13.99 20.90
C SER A 60 7.05 13.98 22.31
N LYS A 61 5.74 14.19 22.43
CA LYS A 61 5.01 14.15 23.71
C LYS A 61 4.86 12.73 24.29
N GLU A 62 4.73 11.71 23.45
CA GLU A 62 4.67 10.30 23.88
C GLU A 62 6.03 9.76 24.33
N ARG A 63 7.14 10.17 23.70
CA ARG A 63 8.51 9.82 24.11
C ARG A 63 8.94 10.43 25.45
N LEU A 64 8.37 11.56 25.86
CA LEU A 64 8.64 12.21 27.14
C LEU A 64 7.85 11.62 28.33
N LYS A 65 6.87 10.72 28.09
CA LYS A 65 6.09 10.06 29.16
C LYS A 65 6.64 8.70 29.59
N HIS A 66 7.67 8.20 28.91
CA HIS A 66 8.29 6.90 29.17
C HIS A 66 9.71 7.02 29.75
N ASN A 67 10.07 8.17 30.34
CA ASN A 67 11.26 8.34 31.18
C ASN A 67 10.83 8.74 32.59
#